data_AF-A0A937LJT8-F1
#
_entry.id   AF-A0A937LJT8-F1
#
_cell.length_a   1.000
_cell.length_b   1.000
_cell.length_c   1.000
_cell.angle_alpha   90.00
_cell.angle_beta   90.00
_cell.angle_gamma   90.00
#
_symmetry.space_group_name_H-M   'P 1'
#
loop_
_entity.id
_entity.type
_entity.pdbx_description
1 polymer ?
#
loop_
_entity_poly.entity_id
_entity_poly.type
_entity_poly.pdbx_seq_one_letter_code
_entity_poly.pdbx_strand_id
1 'polypeptide(L)' 'MPLLCCGLLQGEQGPVSVIVINNRPVQVEYQIRDQRLCGLVVPASEGNMILVGKQGENLKQLKQLVASSMEWLI' A
#
# COMPACT_ATOMS: atom_id res chain seq x y z
N MET A 1 8.91 5.62 -17.97
CA MET A 1 9.67 4.93 -16.91
C MET A 1 8.69 4.63 -15.79
N PRO A 2 8.40 3.38 -15.45
CA PRO A 2 7.57 3.11 -14.27
C PRO A 2 8.43 3.42 -13.03
N LEU A 3 8.08 4.47 -12.30
CA LEU A 3 8.65 4.77 -10.99
C LEU A 3 8.08 3.75 -10.00
N LEU A 4 8.87 2.72 -9.71
CA LEU A 4 8.64 1.83 -8.57
C LEU A 4 9.22 2.49 -7.33
N CYS A 5 8.38 3.23 -6.59
CA CYS A 5 8.76 3.71 -5.26
C CYS A 5 8.42 2.60 -4.26
N CYS A 6 9.45 2.03 -3.64
CA CYS A 6 9.31 1.09 -2.54
C CYS A 6 9.82 1.73 -1.24
N GLY A 7 9.01 1.68 -0.19
CA GLY A 7 9.33 2.21 1.12
C GLY A 7 8.96 1.23 2.22
N LEU A 8 9.63 1.34 3.36
CA LEU A 8 9.32 0.56 4.56
C LEU A 8 8.75 1.48 5.63
N LEU A 9 7.60 1.11 6.17
CA LEU A 9 6.98 1.76 7.31
C LEU A 9 7.00 0.80 8.50
N GLN A 10 7.04 1.36 9.71
CA GLN A 10 6.85 0.58 10.93
C GLN A 10 5.36 0.49 11.22
N GLY A 11 4.79 -0.71 11.10
CA GLY A 11 3.44 -1.07 11.56
C GLY A 11 3.45 -1.58 13.00
N GLU A 12 2.28 -2.01 13.48
CA GLU A 12 2.08 -2.47 14.86
C GLU A 12 2.64 -3.87 15.11
N GLN A 13 2.60 -4.73 14.09
CA GLN A 13 3.09 -6.12 14.12
C GLN A 13 4.50 -6.26 13.50
N GLY A 14 4.98 -5.25 12.80
CA GLY A 14 6.31 -5.21 12.22
C GLY A 14 6.42 -4.27 11.01
N PRO A 15 7.43 -4.48 10.15
CA PRO A 15 7.60 -3.66 8.97
C PRO A 15 6.48 -3.91 7.96
N VAL A 16 5.99 -2.82 7.36
CA VAL A 16 5.01 -2.80 6.27
C VAL A 16 5.68 -2.22 5.04
N SER A 17 5.66 -2.98 3.96
CA SER A 17 6.16 -2.55 2.66
C SER A 17 5.08 -1.73 1.95
N VAL A 18 5.47 -0.56 1.46
CA VAL A 18 4.66 0.28 0.58
C VAL A 18 5.26 0.21 -0.81
N ILE A 19 4.45 -0.18 -1.80
CA ILE A 19 4.87 -0.31 -3.19
C ILE A 19 3.93 0.53 -4.03
N VAL A 20 4.46 1.47 -4.80
CA VAL A 20 3.69 2.23 -5.79
C VAL A 20 4.03 1.73 -7.18
N ILE A 21 3.00 1.38 -7.94
CA ILE A 21 3.13 0.91 -9.32
C ILE A 21 2.33 1.85 -10.21
N ASN A 22 2.99 2.48 -11.18
CA ASN A 22 2.31 3.23 -12.24
C ASN A 22 1.76 2.23 -13.28
N ASN A 23 0.47 1.96 -13.21
CA ASN A 23 -0.29 1.09 -14.10
C ASN A 23 -1.77 1.55 -14.11
N ARG A 24 -2.66 0.81 -14.77
CA ARG A 24 -4.09 1.15 -14.69
C ARG A 24 -4.58 0.96 -13.24
N PRO A 25 -5.16 1.99 -12.60
CA PRO A 25 -5.70 1.87 -11.25
C PRO A 25 -6.74 0.76 -11.18
N VAL A 26 -6.76 0.04 -10.06
CA VAL A 26 -7.87 -0.86 -9.75
C VAL A 26 -9.15 -0.05 -9.56
N GLN A 27 -10.31 -0.62 -9.89
CA GLN A 27 -11.57 0.09 -9.71
C GLN A 27 -12.03 0.14 -8.24
N VAL A 28 -11.57 -0.82 -7.44
CA VAL A 28 -11.94 -0.99 -6.03
C VAL A 28 -10.74 -1.47 -5.22
N GLU A 29 -10.74 -1.15 -3.92
CA GLU A 29 -9.72 -1.66 -2.99
C GLU A 29 -9.73 -3.19 -2.96
N TYR A 30 -8.54 -3.80 -3.01
CA TYR A 30 -8.40 -5.25 -2.97
C TYR A 30 -7.58 -5.67 -1.75
N GLN A 31 -8.11 -6.61 -0.97
CA GLN A 31 -7.40 -7.17 0.17
C GLN A 31 -6.66 -8.44 -0.22
N ILE A 32 -5.36 -8.45 0.04
CA ILE A 32 -4.53 -9.65 -0.05
C ILE A 32 -4.55 -10.32 1.31
N ARG A 33 -5.04 -11.56 1.36
CA ARG A 33 -5.08 -12.36 2.58
C ARG A 33 -4.29 -13.63 2.37
N ASP A 34 -3.17 -13.73 3.06
CA ASP A 34 -2.33 -14.93 3.11
C ASP A 34 -2.26 -15.41 4.57
N GLN A 35 -1.79 -16.64 4.80
CA GLN A 35 -1.56 -17.19 6.13
C GLN A 35 -0.52 -16.39 6.92
N ARG A 36 0.47 -15.79 6.26
CA ARG A 36 1.58 -15.07 6.92
C ARG A 36 1.54 -13.56 6.74
N LEU A 37 0.86 -13.10 5.69
CA LEU A 37 0.85 -11.72 5.26
C LEU A 37 -0.58 -11.22 5.13
N CYS A 38 -0.77 -9.94 5.39
CA CYS A 38 -1.93 -9.23 4.90
C CYS A 38 -1.45 -8.11 3.96
N GLY A 39 -2.27 -7.79 2.97
CA GLY A 39 -2.00 -6.70 2.05
C GLY A 39 -3.25 -5.96 1.64
N LEU A 40 -3.05 -4.75 1.14
CA LEU A 40 -4.11 -3.87 0.68
C LEU A 40 -3.64 -3.16 -0.58
N VAL A 41 -4.36 -3.36 -1.68
CA VAL A 41 -4.20 -2.61 -2.92
C VAL A 41 -5.21 -1.47 -2.91
N VAL A 42 -4.70 -0.26 -3.09
CA VAL A 42 -5.45 0.99 -3.05
C VAL A 42 -5.26 1.69 -4.39
N PRO A 43 -6.35 2.10 -5.05
CA PRO A 43 -6.24 2.90 -6.26
C PRO A 43 -5.59 4.26 -5.96
N ALA A 44 -4.67 4.67 -6.82
CA ALA A 44 -4.03 5.98 -6.81
C ALA A 44 -4.23 6.67 -8.17
N SER A 45 -3.99 7.99 -8.23
CA SER A 45 -4.28 8.85 -9.39
C SER A 45 -3.77 8.28 -10.73
N GLU A 46 -2.49 7.88 -10.80
CA GLU A 46 -1.88 7.26 -11.97
C GLU A 46 -1.39 5.83 -11.72
N GLY A 47 -2.00 5.10 -10.80
CA GLY A 47 -1.51 3.77 -10.47
C GLY A 47 -2.20 3.06 -9.33
N ASN A 48 -1.45 2.17 -8.70
CA ASN A 48 -1.87 1.46 -7.51
C ASN A 48 -0.80 1.60 -6.43
N MET A 49 -1.26 1.84 -5.21
CA MET A 49 -0.45 1.65 -4.01
C MET A 49 -0.77 0.29 -3.41
N ILE A 50 0.25 -0.45 -3.04
CA ILE A 50 0.15 -1.75 -2.40
C ILE A 50 0.84 -1.65 -1.04
N LEU A 51 0.09 -1.96 0.00
CA LEU A 51 0.60 -2.12 1.36
C LEU A 51 0.70 -3.62 1.65
N VAL A 52 1.84 -4.10 2.15
CA VAL A 52 2.04 -5.50 2.53
C VAL A 52 2.71 -5.56 3.90
N GLY A 53 2.05 -6.21 4.85
CA GLY A 53 2.53 -6.38 6.21
C GLY A 53 2.31 -7.80 6.72
N LYS A 54 2.64 -8.03 7.99
CA LYS A 54 2.33 -9.28 8.67
C LYS A 54 0.84 -9.42 8.92
N GLN A 55 0.37 -10.66 9.04
CA GLN A 55 -1.00 -10.94 9.46
C GLN A 55 -1.32 -10.21 10.79
N GLY A 56 -2.51 -9.59 10.86
CA GLY A 56 -2.94 -8.81 12.02
C GLY A 56 -2.60 -7.31 11.94
N GLU A 57 -1.84 -6.86 10.92
CA GLU A 57 -1.60 -5.42 10.71
C GLU A 57 -2.86 -4.65 10.35
N ASN A 58 -2.97 -3.44 10.89
CA ASN A 58 -4.03 -2.50 10.56
C ASN A 58 -3.68 -1.67 9.30
N LEU A 59 -3.73 -2.32 8.15
CA LEU A 59 -3.38 -1.68 6.87
C LEU A 59 -4.31 -0.52 6.49
N LYS A 60 -5.53 -0.46 7.03
CA LYS A 60 -6.45 0.66 6.78
C LYS A 60 -5.97 1.96 7.43
N GLN A 61 -5.44 1.88 8.65
CA GLN A 61 -4.87 3.03 9.34
C GLN A 61 -3.59 3.49 8.65
N LEU A 62 -2.71 2.55 8.28
CA LEU A 62 -1.50 2.85 7.53
C LEU A 62 -1.82 3.49 6.17
N LYS A 63 -2.85 3.02 5.46
CA LYS A 63 -3.34 3.68 4.23
C LYS A 63 -3.64 5.15 4.45
N GLN A 64 -4.38 5.49 5.51
CA GLN A 64 -4.74 6.88 5.78
C GLN A 64 -3.50 7.73 6.04
N LEU A 65 -2.53 7.20 6.81
CA LEU A 65 -1.29 7.87 7.12
C LEU A 65 -0.41 8.10 5.89
N VAL A 66 -0.30 7.10 5.00
CA VAL A 66 0.44 7.25 3.75
C VAL A 66 -0.27 8.22 2.81
N ALA A 67 -1.59 8.10 2.67
CA ALA A 67 -2.38 8.98 1.83
C ALA A 67 -2.37 10.45 2.29
N SER A 68 -2.23 10.71 3.60
CA SER A 68 -2.12 12.07 4.13
C SER A 68 -0.70 12.64 4.04
N SER A 69 0.32 11.79 3.97
CA SER A 69 1.73 12.19 4.00
C SER A 69 2.36 12.25 2.61
N MET A 70 1.81 11.52 1.64
CA MET A 70 2.21 11.62 0.24
C MET A 70 1.36 12.69 -0.46
N GLU A 71 2.00 13.79 -0.87
CA GLU A 71 1.49 14.53 -2.02
C GLU A 71 1.60 13.59 -3.22
N TRP A 72 0.47 13.12 -3.73
CA TRP A 72 0.39 12.26 -4.89
C TRP A 72 0.73 13.10 -6.14
N LEU A 73 2.01 13.43 -6.30
CA LEU A 73 2.57 14.07 -7.49
C LEU A 73 2.80 13.02 -8.58
N ILE A 74 1.73 12.34 -9.00
CA ILE A 74 1.69 11.60 -10.26
C ILE A 74 0.27 11.72 -10.79
#